data_AF-N9PMX1-F1
#
_entry.id   AF-N9PMX1-F1
#
_cell.length_a   1.000
_cell.length_b   1.000
_cell.length_c   1.000
_cell.angle_alpha   90.00
_cell.angle_beta   90.00
_cell.angle_gamma   90.00
#
_symmetry.space_group_name_H-M   'P 1'
#
loop_
_entity.id
_entity.type
_entity.pdbx_description
1 polymer ?
#
loop_
_entity_poly.entity_id
_entity_poly.type
_entity_poly.pdbx_seq_one_letter_code
_entity_poly.pdbx_strand_id
1 'polypeptide(L)' 'MAYEIITSYNVIARSRRYVEYTPLQLDLSAINAFCEQYDLPVERWIFNECIFAIDNLFIDEAAHRQQAR' A
#
# COMPACT_ATOMS: atom_id res chain seq x y z
N MET A 1 -3.38 16.43 3.35
CA MET A 1 -3.87 15.16 3.94
C MET A 1 -4.11 14.06 2.91
N ALA A 2 -5.21 14.06 2.12
CA ALA A 2 -5.48 12.95 1.19
C ALA A 2 -4.39 12.75 0.11
N TYR A 3 -3.89 13.85 -0.47
CA TYR A 3 -2.78 13.81 -1.44
C TYR A 3 -1.49 13.19 -0.86
N GLU A 4 -1.18 13.47 0.40
CA GLU A 4 0.02 12.96 1.07
C GLU A 4 -0.08 11.46 1.31
N ILE A 5 -1.24 10.98 1.79
CA ILE A 5 -1.51 9.55 1.96
C ILE A 5 -1.35 8.79 0.64
N ILE A 6 -1.92 9.32 -0.46
CA ILE A 6 -1.80 8.69 -1.79
C ILE A 6 -0.35 8.70 -2.27
N THR A 7 0.37 9.81 -2.07
CA THR A 7 1.78 9.92 -2.44
C THR A 7 2.64 8.93 -1.65
N SER A 8 2.42 8.82 -0.34
CA SER A 8 3.08 7.83 0.53
C SER A 8 2.77 6.40 0.09
N TYR A 9 1.51 6.08 -0.21
CA TYR A 9 1.13 4.77 -0.76
C TYR A 9 1.89 4.45 -2.05
N ASN A 10 1.99 5.42 -2.97
CA ASN A 10 2.72 5.22 -4.22
C ASN A 10 4.22 4.99 -4.02
N VAL A 11 4.82 5.54 -2.96
CA VAL A 11 6.21 5.25 -2.59
C VAL A 11 6.33 3.84 -2.02
N ILE A 12 5.46 3.47 -1.07
CA ILE A 12 5.47 2.15 -0.43
C ILE A 12 5.18 1.04 -1.46
N ALA A 13 4.19 1.22 -2.32
CA ALA A 13 3.76 0.23 -3.32
C ALA A 13 4.87 -0.14 -4.32
N ARG A 14 5.93 0.65 -4.45
CA ARG A 14 7.10 0.31 -5.28
C ARG A 14 7.90 -0.86 -4.73
N SER A 15 7.85 -1.13 -3.43
CA SER A 15 8.50 -2.30 -2.83
C SER A 15 7.61 -3.55 -2.86
N ARG A 16 6.44 -3.48 -3.51
CA ARG A 16 5.50 -4.60 -3.58
C ARG A 16 6.16 -5.83 -4.22
N ARG A 17 6.00 -6.96 -3.54
CA ARG A 17 6.43 -8.26 -4.03
C ARG A 17 5.37 -8.90 -4.91
N TYR A 18 5.80 -9.72 -5.86
CA TYR A 18 4.93 -10.44 -6.78
C TYR A 18 5.29 -11.93 -6.78
N VAL A 19 4.28 -12.79 -6.85
CA VAL A 19 4.43 -14.24 -7.04
C VAL A 19 3.66 -14.62 -8.29
N GLU A 20 4.35 -15.16 -9.29
CA GLU A 20 3.72 -15.58 -10.56
C GLU A 20 2.78 -14.50 -11.16
N TYR A 21 3.24 -13.25 -11.21
CA TYR A 21 2.49 -12.06 -11.68
C TYR A 21 1.30 -11.64 -10.80
N THR A 22 1.11 -12.27 -9.65
CA THR A 22 0.11 -11.89 -8.66
C THR A 22 0.73 -10.94 -7.64
N PRO A 23 0.17 -9.72 -7.46
CA PRO A 23 0.65 -8.79 -6.44
C PRO A 23 0.38 -9.37 -5.04
N LEU A 24 1.40 -9.36 -4.18
CA LEU A 24 1.22 -9.63 -2.76
C LEU A 24 0.78 -8.36 -2.02
N GLN A 25 0.04 -8.56 -0.94
CA GLN A 25 -0.32 -7.48 0.00
C GLN A 25 0.92 -6.79 0.55
N LEU A 26 0.81 -5.50 0.80
CA LEU A 26 1.83 -4.78 1.53
C LEU A 26 1.86 -5.25 2.99
N ASP A 27 3.05 -5.50 3.50
CA ASP A 27 3.24 -5.86 4.90
C ASP A 27 3.67 -4.66 5.73
N LEU A 28 3.56 -4.80 7.05
CA LEU A 28 3.94 -3.75 7.99
C LEU A 28 5.42 -3.36 7.88
N SER A 29 6.29 -4.26 7.38
CA SER A 29 7.72 -3.97 7.22
C SER A 29 7.96 -2.90 6.15
N ALA A 30 7.22 -2.94 5.04
CA ALA A 30 7.29 -1.91 3.99
C ALA A 30 6.83 -0.55 4.52
N ILE A 31 5.79 -0.53 5.35
CA ILE A 31 5.27 0.70 5.97
C ILE A 31 6.24 1.23 7.04
N ASN A 32 6.91 0.37 7.79
CA ASN A 32 7.93 0.77 8.77
C ASN A 32 9.14 1.41 8.08
N ALA A 33 9.65 0.79 7.01
CA ALA A 33 10.76 1.36 6.24
C ALA A 33 10.46 2.76 5.69
N PHE A 34 9.20 3.02 5.28
CA PHE A 34 8.79 4.37 4.88
C PHE A 34 8.85 5.36 6.05
N CYS A 35 8.40 4.96 7.24
CA CYS A 35 8.30 5.88 8.38
C CYS A 35 9.64 6.14 9.08
N GLU A 36 10.65 5.33 8.79
CA GLU A 36 12.03 5.61 9.18
C GLU A 36 12.63 6.75 8.35
N GLN A 37 12.08 7.02 7.16
CA GLN A 37 12.64 7.99 6.20
C GLN A 37 11.81 9.26 6.05
N TYR A 38 10.51 9.20 6.35
CA TYR A 38 9.55 10.28 6.09
C TYR A 38 8.70 10.58 7.31
N ASP A 39 8.37 11.87 7.48
CA ASP A 39 7.38 12.30 8.45
C ASP A 39 5.97 11.90 8.00
N LEU A 40 5.13 11.57 8.99
CA LEU A 40 3.75 11.17 8.74
C LEU A 40 2.80 12.38 8.78
N PRO A 41 1.87 12.49 7.83
CA PRO A 41 0.89 13.58 7.80
C PRO A 41 -0.20 13.42 8.87
N VAL A 42 -0.30 12.25 9.50
CA VAL A 42 -1.29 11.86 10.52
C VAL A 42 -0.67 10.86 11.49
N GLU A 43 -1.37 10.54 12.58
CA GLU A 43 -0.95 9.52 13.53
C GLU A 43 -0.72 8.17 12.86
N ARG A 44 0.31 7.46 13.33
CA ARG A 44 0.80 6.19 12.78
C ARG A 44 -0.33 5.18 12.52
N TRP A 45 -1.26 5.03 13.45
CA TRP A 45 -2.35 4.07 13.33
C TRP A 45 -3.33 4.47 12.21
N ILE A 46 -3.68 5.75 12.08
CA ILE A 46 -4.53 6.26 10.99
C ILE A 46 -3.83 6.07 9.65
N PHE A 47 -2.54 6.41 9.59
CA PHE A 47 -1.74 6.24 8.38
C PHE A 47 -1.75 4.78 7.93
N ASN A 48 -1.50 3.83 8.83
CA ASN A 48 -1.48 2.40 8.51
C ASN A 48 -2.84 1.92 8.00
N GLU A 49 -3.94 2.29 8.66
CA GLU A 49 -5.29 1.96 8.23
C GLU A 49 -5.58 2.49 6.82
N CYS A 50 -5.18 3.73 6.53
CA CYS A 50 -5.34 4.29 5.19
C CYS A 50 -4.51 3.55 4.13
N ILE A 51 -3.24 3.22 4.43
CA ILE A 51 -2.38 2.48 3.49
C ILE A 51 -2.97 1.09 3.21
N PHE A 52 -3.42 0.37 4.23
CA PHE A 52 -4.03 -0.95 4.03
C PHE A 52 -5.37 -0.88 3.31
N ALA A 53 -6.19 0.13 3.57
CA ALA A 53 -7.45 0.31 2.84
C ALA A 53 -7.22 0.53 1.34
N ILE A 54 -6.23 1.37 0.98
CA ILE A 54 -5.85 1.59 -0.42
C ILE A 54 -5.24 0.33 -1.02
N ASP A 55 -4.41 -0.39 -0.26
CA ASP A 55 -3.80 -1.66 -0.69
C ASP A 55 -4.85 -2.72 -1.04
N ASN A 56 -5.85 -2.89 -0.17
CA ASN A 56 -6.94 -3.84 -0.38
C ASN A 56 -7.71 -3.54 -1.66
N LEU A 57 -8.04 -2.27 -1.92
CA LEU A 57 -8.72 -1.88 -3.17
C LEU A 57 -7.90 -2.26 -4.41
N PHE A 58 -6.58 -2.07 -4.36
CA PHE A 58 -5.69 -2.46 -5.45
C PHE A 58 -5.63 -3.99 -5.64
N ILE A 59 -5.54 -4.75 -4.55
CA ILE A 59 -5.49 -6.21 -4.59
C ILE A 59 -6.81 -6.79 -5.10
N ASP A 60 -7.94 -6.28 -4.61
CA ASP A 60 -9.28 -6.70 -5.05
C ASP A 60 -9.47 -6.43 -6.55
N GLU A 61 -9.07 -5.24 -7.02
CA GLU A 61 -9.12 -4.91 -8.44
C GLU A 61 -8.21 -5.83 -9.28
N ALA A 62 -7.00 -6.13 -8.81
CA ALA A 62 -6.09 -7.05 -9.48
C ALA A 62 -6.67 -8.48 -9.56
N ALA A 63 -7.27 -8.97 -8.46
CA ALA A 63 -7.92 -10.27 -8.40
C ALA A 63 -9.12 -10.34 -9.36
N HIS A 64 -9.98 -9.32 -9.38
CA HIS A 64 -11.10 -9.24 -10.32
C HIS A 64 -10.65 -9.25 -11.78
N ARG A 65 -9.56 -8.53 -12.11
CA ARG A 65 -8.99 -8.52 -13.47
C ARG A 65 -8.39 -9.86 -13.87
N GLN A 66 -7.85 -10.64 -12.92
CA GLN A 66 -7.36 -12.00 -13.19
C GLN A 66 -8.52 -12.97 -13.45
N GLN A 67 -9.63 -12.85 -12.72
CA GLN A 67 -10.83 -13.69 -12.91
C GLN A 67 -11.58 -13.40 -14.21
N ALA A 68 -11.50 -12.18 -14.73
CA ALA A 68 -12.16 -11.75 -15.97
C ALA A 68 -11.40 -12.13 -17.26
N ARG A 69 -10.24 -12.79 -17.15
CA ARG A 69 -9.42 -13.28 -18.28
C ARG A 69 -9.61 -14.77 -18.48
#